data_AF-A0A920UN55-F1
#
_entry.id   AF-A0A920UN55-F1
#
_cell.length_a   1.000
_cell.length_b   1.000
_cell.length_c   1.000
_cell.angle_alpha   90.00
_cell.angle_beta   90.00
_cell.angle_gamma   90.00
#
_symmetry.space_group_name_H-M   'P 1'
#
loop_
_entity.id
_entity.type
_entity.pdbx_description
1 polymer ?
#
loop_
_entity_poly.entity_id
_entity_poly.type
_entity_poly.pdbx_seq_one_letter_code
_entity_poly.pdbx_strand_id
1 'polypeptide(L)' 'MVLSQASAVAGQQGAQEGEWRNYAGDAGSTKYSGLSIIDESNVQDLEVAWRWQSVDYERQAEDPELRFSNLC' A
#
# COMPACT_ATOMS: atom_id res chain seq x y z
N MET A 1 37.36 25.01 17.04
CA MET A 1 36.59 24.64 15.84
C MET A 1 36.00 23.27 16.10
N VAL A 2 34.71 23.18 16.43
CA VAL A 2 34.06 21.89 16.74
C VAL A 2 33.40 21.41 15.46
N LEU A 3 33.83 20.25 14.96
CA LEU A 3 33.19 19.59 13.83
C LEU A 3 31.92 18.92 14.36
N SER A 4 30.75 19.45 13.99
CA SER A 4 29.47 18.79 14.25
C SER A 4 29.29 17.68 13.21
N GLN A 5 29.24 16.41 13.65
CA GLN A 5 28.86 15.31 12.77
C GLN A 5 27.34 15.33 12.61
N ALA A 6 26.86 15.49 11.37
CA ALA A 6 25.47 15.23 11.05
C ALA A 6 25.25 13.71 11.05
N SER A 7 24.48 13.20 12.02
CA SER A 7 23.95 11.84 11.94
C SER A 7 23.08 11.75 10.68
N ALA A 8 23.35 10.80 9.81
CA ALA A 8 22.41 10.45 8.75
C ALA A 8 21.11 10.01 9.43
N VAL A 9 20.08 10.85 9.34
CA VAL A 9 18.72 10.43 9.67
C VAL A 9 18.38 9.38 8.63
N ALA A 10 18.23 8.12 9.05
CA ALA A 10 17.58 7.10 8.24
C ALA A 10 16.10 7.51 8.11
N GLY A 11 15.82 8.45 7.21
CA GLY A 11 14.48 8.88 6.89
C GLY A 11 13.77 7.75 6.14
N GLN A 12 12.54 7.46 6.57
CA GLN A 12 11.43 6.98 5.75
C GLN A 12 11.85 6.36 4.40
N GLN A 13 12.28 5.10 4.45
CA GLN A 13 12.83 4.39 3.30
C GLN A 13 11.75 3.98 2.31
N GLY A 14 10.48 3.96 2.75
CA GLY A 14 9.37 3.41 1.97
C GLY A 14 9.45 1.90 1.83
N ALA A 15 8.57 1.36 0.99
CA ALA A 15 8.58 -0.02 0.56
C ALA A 15 9.92 -0.35 -0.14
N GLN A 16 10.59 -1.42 0.29
CA GLN A 16 11.91 -1.82 -0.23
C GLN A 16 11.80 -2.97 -1.22
N GLU A 17 12.74 -3.05 -2.16
CA GLU A 17 12.87 -4.16 -3.12
C GLU A 17 11.62 -4.39 -3.99
N GLY A 18 10.74 -3.39 -4.11
CA GLY A 18 9.45 -3.53 -4.79
C GLY A 18 8.38 -4.29 -3.99
N GLU A 19 8.68 -4.64 -2.74
CA GLU A 19 7.81 -5.40 -1.84
C GLU A 19 7.06 -4.48 -0.87
N TRP A 20 5.83 -4.88 -0.48
CA TRP A 20 5.02 -4.15 0.50
C TRP A 20 4.79 -4.98 1.77
N ARG A 21 5.84 -5.15 2.58
CA ARG A 21 5.80 -6.09 3.74
C ARG A 21 5.18 -5.52 5.01
N ASN A 22 5.22 -4.19 5.17
CA ASN A 22 4.67 -3.52 6.35
C ASN A 22 3.32 -2.90 6.02
N TYR A 23 2.44 -2.87 7.02
CA TYR A 23 1.29 -1.98 6.96
C TYR A 23 1.78 -0.55 6.74
N ALA A 24 1.31 0.10 5.67
CA ALA A 24 1.77 1.41 5.18
C ALA A 24 3.23 1.50 4.65
N GLY A 25 3.79 0.40 4.17
CA GLY A 25 5.01 0.38 3.33
C GLY A 25 6.29 0.16 4.13
N ASP A 26 6.48 0.92 5.21
CA ASP A 26 7.61 0.78 6.14
C ASP A 26 7.20 1.02 7.60
N ALA A 27 8.13 0.82 8.54
CA ALA A 27 7.90 1.06 9.97
C ALA A 27 7.51 2.52 10.28
N GLY A 28 7.89 3.46 9.40
CA GLY A 28 7.53 4.88 9.48
C GLY A 28 6.15 5.21 8.90
N SER A 29 5.41 4.22 8.38
CA SER A 29 4.10 4.40 7.72
C SER A 29 4.10 5.47 6.63
N THR A 30 5.18 5.54 5.85
CA THR A 30 5.36 6.52 4.76
C THR A 30 4.30 6.47 3.68
N LYS A 31 3.75 5.29 3.43
CA LYS A 31 2.91 4.99 2.26
C LYS A 31 3.65 5.29 0.94
N TYR A 32 4.98 5.18 0.94
CA TYR A 32 5.82 5.48 -0.22
C TYR A 32 6.39 4.21 -0.85
N SER A 33 6.47 4.18 -2.18
CA SER A 33 7.17 3.16 -2.96
C SER A 33 8.25 3.84 -3.80
N GLY A 34 9.46 3.27 -3.80
CA GLY A 34 10.55 3.74 -4.66
C GLY A 34 10.47 3.30 -6.12
N LEU A 35 9.41 2.58 -6.51
CA LEU A 35 9.19 2.17 -7.91
C LEU A 35 8.77 3.38 -8.75
N SER A 36 9.40 3.54 -9.92
CA SER A 36 9.16 4.65 -10.84
C SER A 36 8.77 4.20 -12.25
N ILE A 37 8.25 2.98 -12.39
CA ILE A 37 7.83 2.41 -13.68
C ILE A 37 6.55 3.10 -14.20
N ILE A 38 5.73 3.60 -13.27
CA ILE A 38 4.50 4.35 -13.55
C ILE A 38 4.76 5.81 -13.17
N ASP A 39 4.50 6.71 -14.10
CA ASP A 39 4.72 8.16 -13.96
C ASP A 39 3.63 8.98 -14.69
N GLU A 40 3.76 10.31 -14.69
CA GLU A 40 2.78 11.21 -15.30
C GLU A 40 2.60 11.02 -16.80
N SER A 41 3.58 10.43 -17.49
CA SER A 41 3.55 10.25 -18.94
C SER A 41 2.80 8.99 -19.37
N ASN A 42 2.66 7.99 -18.49
CA ASN A 42 2.09 6.68 -18.84
C ASN A 42 0.93 6.21 -17.95
N VAL A 43 0.59 6.93 -16.87
CA VAL A 43 -0.49 6.55 -15.94
C VAL A 43 -1.86 6.39 -16.65
N GLN A 44 -2.06 7.13 -17.74
CA GLN A 44 -3.27 7.08 -18.56
C GLN A 44 -3.44 5.77 -19.34
N ASP A 45 -2.36 4.99 -19.53
CA ASP A 45 -2.35 3.75 -20.30
C ASP A 45 -2.55 2.50 -19.42
N LEU A 46 -2.77 2.68 -18.11
CA LEU A 46 -2.95 1.57 -17.19
C LEU A 46 -4.28 0.83 -17.44
N GLU A 47 -4.18 -0.49 -17.51
CA GLU A 47 -5.32 -1.39 -17.67
C GLU A 47 -5.46 -2.33 -16.47
N VAL A 48 -6.66 -2.87 -16.29
CA VAL A 48 -6.92 -3.86 -15.23
C VAL A 48 -6.29 -5.19 -15.62
N ALA A 49 -5.20 -5.56 -14.93
CA ALA A 49 -4.54 -6.85 -15.16
C ALA A 49 -5.36 -8.05 -14.67
N TRP A 50 -6.06 -7.91 -13.55
CA TRP A 50 -6.92 -8.95 -12.98
C TRP A 50 -7.91 -8.36 -11.97
N ARG A 51 -8.97 -9.11 -11.67
CA ARG A 51 -9.92 -8.81 -10.59
C ARG A 51 -10.15 -10.08 -9.78
N TRP A 52 -10.28 -9.92 -8.48
CA TRP A 52 -10.70 -10.98 -7.57
C TRP A 52 -11.94 -10.52 -6.82
N GLN A 53 -12.90 -11.43 -6.64
CA GLN A 53 -14.12 -11.18 -5.88
C GLN A 53 -14.00 -11.87 -4.52
N SER A 54 -14.24 -11.12 -3.45
CA SER A 54 -14.29 -11.70 -2.11
C SER A 54 -15.55 -12.54 -1.94
N VAL A 55 -15.46 -13.61 -1.15
CA VAL A 55 -16.60 -14.48 -0.82
C VAL A 55 -17.73 -13.68 -0.16
N ASP A 56 -17.38 -12.65 0.60
CA ASP A 56 -18.35 -11.77 1.27
C ASP A 56 -19.31 -11.11 0.28
N TYR A 57 -18.86 -10.84 -0.94
CA TYR A 57 -19.68 -10.23 -1.97
C TYR A 57 -20.84 -11.15 -2.40
N GLU A 58 -20.59 -12.45 -2.51
CA GLU A 58 -21.62 -13.45 -2.81
C GLU A 58 -22.60 -13.58 -1.64
N ARG A 59 -22.08 -13.62 -0.40
CA ARG A 59 -22.92 -13.72 0.80
C ARG A 59 -23.86 -12.53 0.98
N GLN A 60 -23.42 -11.32 0.63
CA GLN A 60 -24.27 -10.13 0.65
C GLN A 60 -25.34 -10.14 -0.44
N ALA A 61 -25.06 -10.74 -1.59
CA ALA A 61 -26.04 -10.87 -2.66
C ALA A 61 -27.15 -11.88 -2.30
N GLU A 62 -26.79 -12.93 -1.57
CA GLU A 62 -27.74 -13.95 -1.07
C GLU A 62 -28.59 -13.45 0.09
N ASP A 63 -27.97 -12.76 1.05
CA ASP A 63 -28.65 -12.16 2.21
C ASP A 63 -28.30 -10.66 2.30
N PRO A 64 -29.13 -9.78 1.72
CA PRO A 64 -28.90 -8.34 1.73
C PRO A 64 -28.90 -7.71 3.13
N GLU A 65 -29.47 -8.39 4.14
CA GLU A 65 -29.47 -7.93 5.53
C GLU A 65 -28.22 -8.39 6.30
N LEU A 66 -27.36 -9.22 5.67
CA LEU A 66 -26.15 -9.75 6.27
C LEU A 66 -25.16 -8.62 6.57
N ARG A 67 -25.01 -8.32 7.87
CA ARG A 67 -24.05 -7.35 8.39
C ARG A 67 -22.86 -8.08 9.01
N PHE A 68 -21.72 -8.05 8.31
CA PHE A 68 -20.45 -8.59 8.82
C PHE A 68 -19.95 -7.92 10.10
N SER A 69 -20.53 -6.78 10.50
CA SER A 69 -20.21 -6.09 11.76
C SER A 69 -20.57 -6.87 13.02
N ASN A 70 -21.41 -7.91 12.91
CA ASN A 70 -21.92 -8.67 14.05
C ASN A 70 -21.28 -10.07 14.19
N LEU A 71 -20.27 -10.38 13.37
CA LEU A 71 -19.46 -11.59 13.46
C LEU A 71 -18.15 -11.24 14.19
N CYS A 72 -18.24 -11.17 15.52
CA CYS A 72 -17.12 -11.12 16.47
C CYS A 72 -17.36 -12.22 17.51
#